data_AF-A0A1V6BVV7-F1
#
_entry.id   AF-A0A1V6BVV7-F1
#
_cell.length_a   1.000
_cell.length_b   1.000
_cell.length_c   1.000
_cell.angle_alpha   90.00
_cell.angle_beta   90.00
_cell.angle_gamma   90.00
#
_symmetry.space_group_name_H-M   'P 1'
#
loop_
_entity.id
_entity.type
_entity.pdbx_description
1 polymer ?
#
loop_
_entity_poly.entity_id
_entity_poly.type
_entity_poly.pdbx_seq_one_letter_code
_entity_poly.pdbx_strand_id
1 'polypeptide(L)'
;MKQTITLPLIAFVLFSCIPQEAPMIPVVSTGEITNITTTTASCSGNVTADGGAEVTARGVCWSISENPTVSGSKTTNGTDTGTFAADLTNLTANTTYYVRTYATNSIGTAYGEQRSFKTAEEEVAPPTDLGDGFFMHSAGRVIATHYKDRSMNDLLAHIYSKFRDEIDFVFFVYKDNSYALGGGYSAMMNDVEGLGRGLYNEGAIYNYNPNGEHLYGVIRFGGFQEFNPEIMKHELCHRWANYMRSTYQLISNVEYEIHAHWGFSDVNGMLGGFDRTTVRANIAGNPMWYHAPNINGCELWEAQGATMGIEDKIYAPLELYLMGLIPAEDVPDVTFYSGLSVIPNASYPLADGYFAAEAVETWSIGDIISRFGARNPAYPNTQNEFRILTVILTEEPRAIQDDEWELVNNMLLKMSYAGPDDDDSSLNFWEATLGKATLIVDELDQILKQ
;
A
#
# COMPACT_ATOMS: atom_id res chain seq x y z
N MET A 1 78.41 37.54 70.26
CA MET A 1 77.75 37.09 69.02
C MET A 1 77.13 35.74 69.29
N LYS A 2 75.80 35.65 69.42
CA LYS A 2 75.08 34.37 69.48
C LYS A 2 74.32 34.25 68.16
N GLN A 3 74.68 33.25 67.36
CA GLN A 3 74.02 32.92 66.10
C GLN A 3 72.66 32.30 66.41
N THR A 4 71.60 32.91 65.89
CA THR A 4 70.24 32.38 65.94
C THR A 4 70.03 31.54 64.68
N ILE A 5 69.85 30.23 64.85
CA ILE A 5 69.53 29.28 63.77
C ILE A 5 68.01 29.23 63.64
N THR A 6 67.48 29.65 62.50
CA THR A 6 66.09 29.46 62.09
C THR A 6 66.01 28.26 61.15
N LEU A 7 65.37 27.16 61.59
CA LEU A 7 64.97 26.04 60.73
C LEU A 7 63.62 26.38 60.04
N PRO A 8 63.46 26.18 58.73
CA PRO A 8 62.15 26.27 58.08
C PRO A 8 61.37 24.98 58.29
N LEU A 9 60.11 25.10 58.69
CA LEU A 9 59.15 24.01 58.80
C LEU A 9 58.67 23.63 57.38
N ILE A 10 59.05 22.45 56.90
CA ILE A 10 58.55 21.88 55.64
C ILE A 10 57.19 21.23 55.93
N ALA A 11 56.11 21.81 55.38
CA ALA A 11 54.78 21.19 55.40
C ALA A 11 54.72 20.06 54.36
N PHE A 12 54.65 18.82 54.84
CA PHE A 12 54.38 17.64 54.02
C PHE A 12 52.89 17.59 53.69
N VAL A 13 52.52 17.87 52.44
CA VAL A 13 51.16 17.61 51.94
C VAL A 13 51.09 16.15 51.54
N LEU A 14 50.46 15.32 52.38
CA LEU A 14 50.15 13.94 52.05
C LEU A 14 48.97 13.95 51.06
N PHE A 15 49.23 13.67 49.79
CA PHE A 15 48.20 13.26 48.84
C PHE A 15 47.70 11.88 49.26
N SER A 16 46.53 11.83 49.90
CA SER A 16 45.78 10.60 50.08
C SER A 16 45.25 10.17 48.71
N CYS A 17 45.84 9.12 48.13
CA CYS A 17 45.33 8.49 46.92
C CYS A 17 44.13 7.61 47.31
N ILE A 18 42.93 8.16 47.22
CA ILE A 18 41.70 7.36 47.32
C ILE A 18 41.57 6.61 45.99
N PRO A 19 41.44 5.26 45.97
CA PRO A 19 41.16 4.54 44.74
C PRO A 19 39.76 4.93 44.23
N GLN A 20 39.70 5.51 43.03
CA GLN A 20 38.44 5.78 42.34
C GLN A 20 37.87 4.46 41.81
N GLU A 21 36.64 4.14 42.18
CA GLU A 21 35.95 2.93 41.75
C GLU A 21 35.75 2.94 40.22
N ALA A 22 35.94 1.80 39.57
CA ALA A 22 35.86 1.72 38.11
C ALA A 22 34.44 2.04 37.63
N PRO A 23 34.26 2.83 36.55
CA PRO A 23 32.94 3.17 36.06
C PRO A 23 32.16 1.91 35.61
N MET A 24 30.87 1.89 35.92
CA MET A 24 29.91 0.85 35.58
C MET A 24 28.81 1.42 34.69
N ILE A 25 27.94 0.55 34.16
CA ILE A 25 26.71 0.99 33.51
C ILE A 25 25.80 1.74 34.50
N PRO A 26 24.86 2.59 34.03
CA PRO A 26 23.96 3.32 34.90
C PRO A 26 23.05 2.38 35.72
N VAL A 27 22.43 2.91 36.77
CA VAL A 27 21.36 2.22 37.52
C VAL A 27 20.06 2.94 37.25
N VAL A 28 19.03 2.18 36.87
CA VAL A 28 17.74 2.72 36.44
C VAL A 28 16.57 1.93 37.04
N SER A 29 15.42 2.58 37.17
CA SER A 29 14.16 1.95 37.56
C SER A 29 13.03 2.39 36.64
N THR A 30 12.21 1.43 36.20
CA THR A 30 11.00 1.70 35.40
C THR A 30 9.83 2.03 36.33
N GLY A 31 9.27 3.22 36.15
CA GLY A 31 8.15 3.74 36.94
C GLY A 31 6.79 3.33 36.39
N GLU A 32 5.75 3.98 36.88
CA GLU A 32 4.36 3.69 36.51
C GLU A 32 4.02 4.11 35.08
N ILE A 33 3.05 3.41 34.51
CA ILE A 33 2.47 3.67 33.19
C ILE A 33 1.06 4.24 33.43
N THR A 34 0.80 5.40 32.85
CA THR A 34 -0.44 6.19 33.03
C THR A 34 -0.89 6.76 31.69
N ASN A 35 -2.05 7.45 31.67
CA ASN A 35 -2.58 8.11 30.46
C ASN A 35 -2.63 7.18 29.24
N ILE A 36 -3.03 5.93 29.46
CA ILE A 36 -3.14 4.91 28.41
C ILE A 36 -4.38 5.23 27.57
N THR A 37 -4.16 5.50 26.29
CA THR A 37 -5.21 5.70 25.28
C THR A 37 -5.19 4.52 24.28
N THR A 38 -5.88 4.65 23.15
CA THR A 38 -5.80 3.68 22.04
C THR A 38 -4.43 3.70 21.37
N THR A 39 -3.74 4.85 21.30
CA THR A 39 -2.49 5.01 20.53
C THR A 39 -1.31 5.60 21.30
N THR A 40 -1.50 5.95 22.57
CA THR A 40 -0.47 6.56 23.42
C THR A 40 -0.48 6.03 24.86
N ALA A 41 0.65 6.18 25.55
CA ALA A 41 0.74 6.01 27.00
C ALA A 41 1.87 6.87 27.56
N SER A 42 1.90 7.14 28.86
CA SER A 42 2.99 7.86 29.52
C SER A 42 3.66 6.96 30.55
N CYS A 43 4.98 6.84 30.50
CA CYS A 43 5.78 6.04 31.42
C CYS A 43 6.78 6.92 32.17
N SER A 44 6.80 6.81 33.50
CA SER A 44 7.84 7.43 34.31
C SER A 44 9.10 6.56 34.36
N GLY A 45 10.27 7.20 34.39
CA GLY A 45 11.56 6.53 34.52
C GLY A 45 12.46 7.28 35.50
N ASN A 46 13.44 6.59 36.07
CA ASN A 46 14.42 7.21 36.96
C ASN A 46 15.80 6.61 36.72
N VAL A 47 16.80 7.47 36.53
CA VAL A 47 18.22 7.10 36.53
C VAL A 47 18.78 7.42 37.91
N THR A 48 18.91 6.41 38.76
CA THR A 48 19.28 6.58 40.18
C THR A 48 20.77 6.75 40.40
N ALA A 49 21.60 6.25 39.48
CA ALA A 49 23.04 6.47 39.48
C ALA A 49 23.60 6.43 38.05
N ASP A 50 24.62 7.24 37.79
CA ASP A 50 25.34 7.29 36.51
C ASP A 50 26.41 6.19 36.37
N GLY A 51 26.70 5.48 37.46
CA GLY A 51 27.74 4.46 37.50
C GLY A 51 29.16 5.03 37.45
N GLY A 52 29.35 6.32 37.76
CA GLY A 52 30.67 6.98 37.75
C GLY A 52 31.14 7.44 36.37
N ALA A 53 30.28 7.38 35.35
CA ALA A 53 30.50 7.96 34.02
C ALA A 53 29.25 8.70 33.54
N GLU A 54 29.42 9.82 32.85
CA GLU A 54 28.32 10.67 32.39
C GLU A 54 27.31 9.88 31.54
N VAL A 55 26.03 10.04 31.86
CA VAL A 55 24.93 9.47 31.08
C VAL A 55 24.85 10.23 29.74
N THR A 56 24.87 9.51 28.63
CA THR A 56 24.82 10.08 27.29
C THR A 56 23.43 10.00 26.66
N ALA A 57 22.54 9.18 27.22
CA ALA A 57 21.12 9.10 26.84
C ALA A 57 20.29 8.42 27.93
N ARG A 58 19.04 8.84 28.12
CA ARG A 58 18.04 8.12 28.91
C ARG A 58 16.67 8.15 28.23
N GLY A 59 15.82 7.18 28.54
CA GLY A 59 14.44 7.15 28.05
C GLY A 59 13.71 5.87 28.43
N VAL A 60 12.63 5.57 27.73
CA VAL A 60 11.88 4.31 27.82
C VAL A 60 11.89 3.65 26.47
N CYS A 61 12.13 2.33 26.42
CA CYS A 61 11.96 1.51 25.22
C CYS A 61 10.76 0.57 25.39
N TRP A 62 10.03 0.30 24.31
CA TRP A 62 8.84 -0.55 24.31
C TRP A 62 8.72 -1.45 23.10
N SER A 63 7.98 -2.56 23.25
CA SER A 63 7.71 -3.54 22.19
C SER A 63 6.48 -4.38 22.54
N ILE A 64 5.91 -5.08 21.56
CA ILE A 64 4.91 -6.15 21.76
C ILE A 64 5.56 -7.47 22.20
N SER A 65 6.89 -7.56 22.13
CA SER A 65 7.69 -8.68 22.65
C SER A 65 8.34 -8.32 23.98
N GLU A 66 8.54 -9.32 24.84
CA GLU A 66 9.24 -9.13 26.10
C GLU A 66 10.69 -8.70 25.91
N ASN A 67 11.21 -8.02 26.93
CA ASN A 67 12.55 -7.46 27.04
C ASN A 67 12.90 -6.45 25.93
N PRO A 68 12.11 -5.37 25.78
CA PRO A 68 12.42 -4.32 24.79
C PRO A 68 13.82 -3.74 25.05
N THR A 69 14.49 -3.36 23.97
CA THR A 69 15.82 -2.75 24.01
C THR A 69 15.85 -1.46 23.20
N VAL A 70 16.96 -0.70 23.28
CA VAL A 70 17.12 0.55 22.52
C VAL A 70 17.25 0.36 21.00
N SER A 71 17.24 -0.87 20.48
CA SER A 71 17.20 -1.11 19.02
C SER A 71 15.80 -0.92 18.42
N GLY A 72 14.75 -1.01 19.24
CA GLY A 72 13.35 -0.81 18.81
C GLY A 72 12.82 0.57 19.19
N SER A 73 11.50 0.65 19.37
CA SER A 73 10.81 1.88 19.76
C SER A 73 11.30 2.40 21.10
N LYS A 74 11.69 3.68 21.14
CA LYS A 74 12.20 4.33 22.35
C LYS A 74 12.01 5.84 22.33
N THR A 75 12.01 6.44 23.52
CA THR A 75 12.12 7.89 23.71
C THR A 75 13.56 8.33 23.99
N THR A 76 13.82 9.63 23.93
CA THR A 76 15.06 10.27 24.41
C THR A 76 14.67 11.43 25.33
N ASN A 77 14.94 11.31 26.62
CA ASN A 77 14.46 12.22 27.68
C ASN A 77 15.60 12.88 28.46
N GLY A 78 16.77 13.06 27.83
CA GLY A 78 17.92 13.76 28.39
C GLY A 78 19.15 12.90 28.60
N THR A 79 20.12 13.46 29.32
CA THR A 79 21.46 12.90 29.56
C THR A 79 21.87 13.00 31.04
N ASP A 80 20.94 13.36 31.92
CA ASP A 80 21.15 13.58 33.34
C ASP A 80 20.63 12.41 34.19
N THR A 81 20.99 12.37 35.47
CA THR A 81 20.37 11.49 36.45
C THR A 81 19.03 12.05 36.95
N GLY A 82 18.19 11.21 37.56
CA GLY A 82 16.93 11.62 38.16
C GLY A 82 15.69 11.13 37.40
N THR A 83 14.53 11.59 37.86
CA THR A 83 13.22 11.18 37.36
C THR A 83 12.85 11.94 36.10
N PHE A 84 12.19 11.25 35.18
CA PHE A 84 11.62 11.82 33.96
C PHE A 84 10.30 11.13 33.59
N ALA A 85 9.52 11.78 32.73
CA ALA A 85 8.35 11.19 32.09
C ALA A 85 8.61 11.06 30.60
N ALA A 86 8.10 9.97 30.01
CA ALA A 86 8.25 9.64 28.60
C ALA A 86 6.89 9.32 28.00
N ASP A 87 6.54 10.00 26.92
CA ASP A 87 5.32 9.73 26.17
C ASP A 87 5.62 8.70 25.07
N LEU A 88 4.90 7.59 25.12
CA LEU A 88 4.91 6.52 24.14
C LEU A 88 3.82 6.84 23.12
N THR A 89 4.21 6.91 21.84
CA THR A 89 3.33 7.22 20.72
C THR A 89 3.36 6.08 19.70
N ASN A 90 2.49 6.16 18.68
CA ASN A 90 2.37 5.18 17.60
C ASN A 90 2.14 3.76 18.15
N LEU A 91 1.29 3.66 19.18
CA LEU A 91 0.82 2.37 19.69
C LEU A 91 -0.41 1.94 18.90
N THR A 92 -0.62 0.63 18.81
CA THR A 92 -1.84 0.04 18.25
C THR A 92 -2.88 -0.11 19.34
N ALA A 93 -4.16 0.13 19.04
CA ALA A 93 -5.27 -0.10 19.97
C ALA A 93 -5.34 -1.59 20.36
N ASN A 94 -5.97 -1.88 21.51
CA ASN A 94 -6.18 -3.24 22.01
C ASN A 94 -4.92 -4.13 22.12
N THR A 95 -3.72 -3.54 22.22
CA THR A 95 -2.44 -4.25 22.10
C THR A 95 -1.69 -4.22 23.42
N THR A 96 -1.13 -5.38 23.81
CA THR A 96 -0.28 -5.49 24.99
C THR A 96 1.16 -5.10 24.64
N TYR A 97 1.69 -4.12 25.37
CA TYR A 97 3.07 -3.66 25.24
C TYR A 97 3.87 -3.94 26.51
N TYR A 98 5.16 -4.20 26.33
CA TYR A 98 6.18 -4.30 27.37
C TYR A 98 7.08 -3.07 27.30
N VAL A 99 7.44 -2.50 28.45
CA VAL A 99 8.22 -1.26 28.55
C VAL A 99 9.36 -1.41 29.55
N ARG A 100 10.50 -0.75 29.27
CA ARG A 100 11.65 -0.66 30.17
C ARG A 100 12.29 0.72 30.08
N THR A 101 12.63 1.32 31.22
CA THR A 101 13.54 2.46 31.25
C THR A 101 14.93 2.04 30.82
N TYR A 102 15.64 2.88 30.07
CA TYR A 102 17.05 2.69 29.74
C TYR A 102 17.87 3.94 30.08
N ALA A 103 19.16 3.73 30.34
CA ALA A 103 20.17 4.79 30.32
C ALA A 103 21.49 4.26 29.79
N THR A 104 22.19 5.09 29.03
CA THR A 104 23.47 4.76 28.38
C THR A 104 24.55 5.68 28.92
N ASN A 105 25.73 5.14 29.19
CA ASN A 105 26.95 5.90 29.40
C ASN A 105 28.09 5.27 28.56
N SER A 106 29.34 5.71 28.78
CA SER A 106 30.50 5.19 28.04
C SER A 106 30.79 3.69 28.26
N ILE A 107 30.23 3.07 29.30
CA ILE A 107 30.42 1.65 29.62
C ILE A 107 29.35 0.78 28.94
N GLY A 108 28.14 1.30 28.79
CA GLY A 108 27.06 0.62 28.09
C GLY A 108 25.67 1.11 28.46
N THR A 109 24.67 0.33 28.07
CA THR A 109 23.25 0.62 28.33
C THR A 109 22.71 -0.27 29.43
N ALA A 110 22.18 0.34 30.47
CA ALA A 110 21.41 -0.33 31.51
C ALA A 110 19.92 -0.28 31.19
N TYR A 111 19.19 -1.30 31.65
CA TYR A 111 17.74 -1.42 31.48
C TYR A 111 17.08 -1.71 32.82
N GLY A 112 15.97 -1.03 33.08
CA GLY A 112 15.17 -1.22 34.29
C GLY A 112 14.34 -2.49 34.25
N GLU A 113 13.50 -2.62 35.28
CA GLU A 113 12.47 -3.66 35.36
C GLU A 113 11.50 -3.57 34.17
N GLN A 114 11.04 -4.70 33.69
CA GLN A 114 9.98 -4.74 32.70
C GLN A 114 8.62 -4.50 33.36
N ARG A 115 7.81 -3.66 32.72
CA ARG A 115 6.38 -3.54 33.00
C ARG A 115 5.58 -3.80 31.73
N SER A 116 4.30 -4.11 31.87
CA SER A 116 3.38 -4.23 30.75
C SER A 116 2.12 -3.41 30.95
N PHE A 117 1.50 -3.03 29.85
CA PHE A 117 0.19 -2.40 29.80
C PHE A 117 -0.54 -2.83 28.53
N LYS A 118 -1.85 -2.66 28.50
CA LYS A 118 -2.67 -2.88 27.31
C LYS A 118 -3.29 -1.54 26.93
N THR A 119 -3.16 -1.12 25.66
CA THR A 119 -3.86 0.06 25.15
C THR A 119 -5.37 -0.14 25.21
N ALA A 120 -6.10 0.98 25.26
CA ALA A 120 -7.56 0.93 25.23
C ALA A 120 -8.07 0.28 23.93
N GLU A 121 -9.24 -0.36 24.01
CA GLU A 121 -10.00 -0.71 22.82
C GLU A 121 -10.58 0.57 22.21
N GLU A 122 -10.70 0.60 20.89
CA GLU A 122 -11.39 1.68 20.21
C GLU A 122 -12.90 1.50 20.43
N GLU A 123 -13.56 2.49 21.05
CA GLU A 123 -15.01 2.47 21.21
C GLU A 123 -15.66 2.75 19.85
N VAL A 124 -16.04 1.67 19.16
CA VAL A 124 -16.73 1.73 17.87
C VAL A 124 -18.21 2.05 18.13
N ALA A 125 -18.67 3.25 17.75
CA ALA A 125 -20.09 3.57 17.81
C ALA A 125 -20.90 2.56 16.97
N PRO A 126 -22.19 2.29 17.28
CA PRO A 126 -22.97 1.36 16.49
C PRO A 126 -23.06 1.82 15.02
N PRO A 127 -23.11 0.89 14.05
CA PRO A 127 -23.35 1.23 12.65
C PRO A 127 -24.61 2.07 12.46
N THR A 128 -24.54 3.04 11.56
CA THR A 128 -25.67 3.90 11.20
C THR A 128 -26.53 3.18 10.18
N ASP A 129 -27.81 2.96 10.47
CA ASP A 129 -28.79 2.44 9.51
C ASP A 129 -29.19 3.56 8.53
N LEU A 130 -28.90 3.36 7.25
CA LEU A 130 -29.24 4.30 6.17
C LEU A 130 -30.61 3.98 5.53
N GLY A 131 -31.30 2.95 6.02
CA GLY A 131 -32.53 2.40 5.46
C GLY A 131 -32.28 1.44 4.29
N ASP A 132 -33.31 0.70 3.89
CA ASP A 132 -33.31 -0.18 2.71
C ASP A 132 -32.22 -1.28 2.73
N GLY A 133 -31.81 -1.68 3.93
CA GLY A 133 -30.76 -2.69 4.15
C GLY A 133 -29.34 -2.19 3.93
N PHE A 134 -29.12 -0.87 3.96
CA PHE A 134 -27.79 -0.25 3.94
C PHE A 134 -27.37 0.18 5.33
N PHE A 135 -26.14 -0.18 5.70
CA PHE A 135 -25.57 0.13 7.02
C PHE A 135 -24.20 0.77 6.82
N MET A 136 -23.97 1.94 7.41
CA MET A 136 -22.67 2.61 7.39
C MET A 136 -21.90 2.30 8.67
N HIS A 137 -20.63 1.93 8.53
CA HIS A 137 -19.76 1.76 9.69
C HIS A 137 -19.60 3.09 10.44
N SER A 138 -19.41 3.08 11.75
CA SER A 138 -19.29 4.30 12.55
C SER A 138 -18.05 5.14 12.23
N ALA A 139 -16.98 4.52 11.72
CA ALA A 139 -15.83 5.23 11.17
C ALA A 139 -16.17 6.01 9.88
N GLY A 140 -17.35 5.79 9.30
CA GLY A 140 -17.82 6.52 8.13
C GLY A 140 -17.05 6.22 6.85
N ARG A 141 -16.44 5.04 6.65
CA ARG A 141 -15.65 4.75 5.41
C ARG A 141 -16.19 3.62 4.55
N VAL A 142 -17.02 2.77 5.14
CA VAL A 142 -17.52 1.53 4.54
C VAL A 142 -19.00 1.44 4.78
N ILE A 143 -19.74 0.97 3.78
CA ILE A 143 -21.13 0.53 3.96
C ILE A 143 -21.25 -0.99 3.76
N ALA A 144 -22.20 -1.62 4.42
CA ALA A 144 -22.68 -2.95 4.07
C ALA A 144 -24.07 -2.86 3.45
N THR A 145 -24.32 -3.75 2.50
CA THR A 145 -25.65 -4.06 1.99
C THR A 145 -25.69 -5.50 1.52
N HIS A 146 -26.81 -5.93 0.97
CA HIS A 146 -27.03 -7.29 0.50
C HIS A 146 -27.22 -7.36 -1.00
N TYR A 147 -26.78 -8.46 -1.62
CA TYR A 147 -26.89 -8.66 -3.07
C TYR A 147 -28.00 -9.63 -3.48
N LYS A 148 -28.53 -10.45 -2.56
CA LYS A 148 -29.59 -11.40 -2.90
C LYS A 148 -30.84 -10.67 -3.38
N ASP A 149 -31.41 -11.18 -4.46
CA ASP A 149 -32.57 -10.61 -5.14
C ASP A 149 -32.39 -9.15 -5.64
N ARG A 150 -31.15 -8.65 -5.74
CA ARG A 150 -30.82 -7.34 -6.29
C ARG A 150 -29.87 -7.49 -7.48
N SER A 151 -30.17 -6.77 -8.56
CA SER A 151 -29.19 -6.61 -9.63
C SER A 151 -28.09 -5.62 -9.21
N MET A 152 -26.93 -5.68 -9.87
CA MET A 152 -25.86 -4.67 -9.72
C MET A 152 -26.40 -3.25 -9.94
N ASN A 153 -27.28 -3.14 -10.92
CA ASN A 153 -27.97 -1.92 -11.28
C ASN A 153 -28.82 -1.41 -10.10
N ASP A 154 -29.63 -2.26 -9.47
CA ASP A 154 -30.40 -1.87 -8.28
C ASP A 154 -29.49 -1.42 -7.14
N LEU A 155 -28.37 -2.09 -6.90
CA LEU A 155 -27.42 -1.70 -5.85
C LEU A 155 -26.88 -0.28 -6.08
N LEU A 156 -26.42 0.01 -7.30
CA LEU A 156 -25.92 1.32 -7.68
C LEU A 156 -27.03 2.39 -7.57
N ALA A 157 -28.26 2.07 -7.99
CA ALA A 157 -29.43 2.95 -7.81
C ALA A 157 -29.58 3.45 -6.37
N HIS A 158 -29.52 2.51 -5.43
CA HIS A 158 -29.76 2.79 -4.03
C HIS A 158 -28.55 3.52 -3.43
N ILE A 159 -27.32 3.16 -3.80
CA ILE A 159 -26.13 3.93 -3.42
C ILE A 159 -26.28 5.39 -3.85
N TYR A 160 -26.57 5.64 -5.13
CA TYR A 160 -26.78 7.00 -5.65
C TYR A 160 -28.00 7.71 -5.07
N SER A 161 -28.97 6.99 -4.52
CA SER A 161 -30.08 7.61 -3.78
C SER A 161 -29.63 8.19 -2.43
N LYS A 162 -28.57 7.64 -1.81
CA LYS A 162 -28.09 8.04 -0.48
C LYS A 162 -26.90 9.00 -0.54
N PHE A 163 -26.03 8.86 -1.53
CA PHE A 163 -24.80 9.64 -1.65
C PHE A 163 -24.89 10.71 -2.73
N ARG A 164 -24.12 11.79 -2.56
CA ARG A 164 -23.88 12.78 -3.62
C ARG A 164 -23.12 12.16 -4.78
N ASP A 165 -23.21 12.80 -5.94
CA ASP A 165 -22.51 12.39 -7.16
C ASP A 165 -21.04 12.82 -7.12
N GLU A 166 -20.30 12.32 -6.13
CA GLU A 166 -18.90 12.69 -5.88
C GLU A 166 -17.96 11.47 -5.85
N ILE A 167 -18.49 10.28 -6.14
CA ILE A 167 -17.76 9.01 -6.07
C ILE A 167 -17.25 8.66 -7.46
N ASP A 168 -15.95 8.39 -7.59
CA ASP A 168 -15.34 8.01 -8.86
C ASP A 168 -15.39 6.50 -9.08
N PHE A 169 -15.20 5.70 -8.03
CA PHE A 169 -15.26 4.24 -8.10
C PHE A 169 -16.04 3.64 -6.93
N VAL A 170 -16.77 2.55 -7.20
CA VAL A 170 -17.38 1.71 -6.16
C VAL A 170 -16.66 0.37 -6.09
N PHE A 171 -16.18 0.01 -4.91
CA PHE A 171 -15.57 -1.28 -4.64
C PHE A 171 -16.58 -2.19 -3.93
N PHE A 172 -17.02 -3.23 -4.62
CA PHE A 172 -17.89 -4.26 -4.04
C PHE A 172 -17.05 -5.43 -3.54
N VAL A 173 -17.14 -5.72 -2.25
CA VAL A 173 -16.41 -6.82 -1.60
C VAL A 173 -17.42 -7.86 -1.12
N TYR A 174 -17.48 -9.00 -1.81
CA TYR A 174 -18.38 -10.09 -1.42
C TYR A 174 -17.88 -10.77 -0.14
N LYS A 175 -18.77 -11.01 0.81
CA LYS A 175 -18.41 -11.59 2.11
C LYS A 175 -18.11 -13.09 2.05
N ASP A 176 -18.72 -13.79 1.11
CA ASP A 176 -18.95 -15.24 1.16
C ASP A 176 -18.09 -16.01 0.15
N ASN A 177 -17.09 -15.38 -0.45
CA ASN A 177 -16.30 -15.98 -1.54
C ASN A 177 -17.18 -16.45 -2.70
N SER A 178 -18.33 -15.77 -2.89
CA SER A 178 -19.41 -16.16 -3.82
C SER A 178 -18.91 -16.38 -5.26
N TYR A 179 -17.83 -15.70 -5.64
CA TYR A 179 -17.26 -15.76 -6.98
C TYR A 179 -15.73 -15.72 -6.88
N ALA A 180 -15.00 -16.69 -7.43
CA ALA A 180 -13.56 -16.51 -7.65
C ALA A 180 -13.40 -15.69 -8.94
N LEU A 181 -13.19 -14.38 -8.81
CA LEU A 181 -13.12 -13.47 -9.95
C LEU A 181 -11.67 -13.11 -10.28
N GLY A 182 -10.79 -13.09 -9.28
CA GLY A 182 -9.47 -12.48 -9.43
C GLY A 182 -9.53 -10.95 -9.58
N GLY A 183 -10.60 -10.32 -9.07
CA GLY A 183 -10.96 -8.94 -9.40
C GLY A 183 -11.86 -8.83 -10.64
N GLY A 184 -12.55 -7.70 -10.80
CA GLY A 184 -13.30 -7.45 -12.02
C GLY A 184 -13.85 -6.05 -12.14
N TYR A 185 -13.30 -5.29 -13.08
CA TYR A 185 -13.72 -3.95 -13.46
C TYR A 185 -14.90 -3.96 -14.46
N SER A 186 -15.92 -3.16 -14.15
CA SER A 186 -17.02 -2.82 -15.05
C SER A 186 -17.00 -1.30 -15.27
N ALA A 187 -16.81 -0.87 -16.51
CA ALA A 187 -16.85 0.55 -16.85
C ALA A 187 -18.29 1.08 -16.77
N MET A 188 -18.46 2.28 -16.22
CA MET A 188 -19.75 2.97 -16.17
C MET A 188 -19.77 4.21 -17.08
N MET A 189 -18.61 4.83 -17.29
CA MET A 189 -18.45 5.93 -18.23
C MET A 189 -17.02 5.99 -18.79
N ASN A 190 -16.88 6.69 -19.90
CA ASN A 190 -15.63 7.16 -20.44
C ASN A 190 -15.76 8.62 -20.90
N ASP A 191 -15.06 9.50 -20.19
CA ASP A 191 -14.91 10.93 -20.49
C ASP A 191 -13.51 11.29 -21.03
N VAL A 192 -12.66 10.29 -21.29
CA VAL A 192 -11.28 10.48 -21.77
C VAL A 192 -11.16 10.02 -23.22
N GLU A 193 -10.70 10.92 -24.08
CA GLU A 193 -10.37 10.62 -25.48
C GLU A 193 -8.94 10.07 -25.58
N GLY A 194 -8.59 9.43 -26.71
CA GLY A 194 -7.22 8.95 -26.95
C GLY A 194 -6.88 7.60 -26.29
N LEU A 195 -7.83 6.95 -25.61
CA LEU A 195 -7.62 5.65 -24.97
C LEU A 195 -7.76 4.45 -25.90
N GLY A 196 -8.23 4.66 -27.13
CA GLY A 196 -8.63 3.58 -28.05
C GLY A 196 -10.10 3.17 -27.94
N ARG A 197 -10.86 3.79 -27.02
CA ARG A 197 -12.33 3.67 -26.93
C ARG A 197 -13.00 5.05 -27.05
N GLY A 198 -14.25 5.06 -27.50
CA GLY A 198 -15.05 6.28 -27.64
C GLY A 198 -15.53 6.83 -26.29
N LEU A 199 -16.02 8.06 -26.28
CA LEU A 199 -16.69 8.66 -25.13
C LEU A 199 -18.08 8.03 -24.94
N TYR A 200 -18.46 7.76 -23.69
CA TYR A 200 -19.79 7.27 -23.35
C TYR A 200 -20.11 7.52 -21.88
N ASN A 201 -21.40 7.56 -21.55
CA ASN A 201 -21.87 7.59 -20.17
C ASN A 201 -23.02 6.58 -20.04
N GLU A 202 -22.72 5.41 -19.46
CA GLU A 202 -23.71 4.37 -19.22
C GLU A 202 -24.54 4.64 -17.96
N GLY A 203 -24.17 5.64 -17.13
CA GLY A 203 -25.03 6.19 -16.08
C GLY A 203 -26.37 6.69 -16.62
N ALA A 204 -26.40 7.14 -17.89
CA ALA A 204 -27.62 7.43 -18.65
C ALA A 204 -28.36 6.19 -19.18
N ILE A 205 -27.64 5.07 -19.40
CA ILE A 205 -28.20 3.80 -19.89
C ILE A 205 -28.87 3.02 -18.73
N TYR A 206 -28.34 3.16 -17.52
CA TYR A 206 -28.84 2.47 -16.33
C TYR A 206 -29.78 3.31 -15.45
N ASN A 207 -30.09 4.55 -15.85
CA ASN A 207 -31.16 5.39 -15.25
C ASN A 207 -30.98 5.75 -13.76
N TYR A 208 -29.78 5.62 -13.21
CA TYR A 208 -29.51 5.88 -11.79
C TYR A 208 -28.99 7.28 -11.50
N ASN A 209 -28.24 7.83 -12.45
CA ASN A 209 -27.88 9.25 -12.49
C ASN A 209 -27.70 9.66 -13.96
N PRO A 210 -28.79 9.98 -14.67
CA PRO A 210 -28.71 10.31 -16.10
C PRO A 210 -27.93 11.62 -16.38
N ASN A 211 -27.68 12.40 -15.34
CA ASN A 211 -26.82 13.59 -15.37
C ASN A 211 -25.57 13.40 -14.51
N GLY A 212 -25.19 12.15 -14.21
CA GLY A 212 -24.06 11.84 -13.37
C GLY A 212 -22.77 12.24 -14.06
N GLU A 213 -22.05 13.14 -13.41
CA GLU A 213 -20.74 13.61 -13.86
C GLU A 213 -19.61 12.71 -13.30
N HIS A 214 -19.95 11.88 -12.31
CA HIS A 214 -19.05 10.97 -11.62
C HIS A 214 -19.56 9.51 -11.67
N LEU A 215 -18.75 8.55 -11.20
CA LEU A 215 -18.78 7.10 -11.44
C LEU A 215 -18.13 6.62 -12.74
N TYR A 216 -16.82 6.43 -12.68
CA TYR A 216 -16.03 5.84 -13.74
C TYR A 216 -16.20 4.34 -13.90
N GLY A 217 -16.38 3.63 -12.79
CA GLY A 217 -16.52 2.19 -12.83
C GLY A 217 -16.77 1.55 -11.48
N VAL A 218 -17.03 0.26 -11.55
CA VAL A 218 -17.26 -0.60 -10.39
C VAL A 218 -16.22 -1.70 -10.42
N ILE A 219 -15.56 -1.94 -9.28
CA ILE A 219 -14.63 -3.04 -9.09
C ILE A 219 -15.25 -4.05 -8.15
N ARG A 220 -15.23 -5.33 -8.54
CA ARG A 220 -15.77 -6.43 -7.75
C ARG A 220 -14.66 -7.33 -7.27
N PHE A 221 -14.71 -7.64 -5.98
CA PHE A 221 -13.82 -8.57 -5.30
C PHE A 221 -14.66 -9.73 -4.80
N GLY A 222 -14.31 -10.92 -5.27
CA GLY A 222 -14.98 -12.17 -4.95
C GLY A 222 -15.02 -12.53 -3.48
N GLY A 223 -14.09 -11.99 -2.70
CA GLY A 223 -13.91 -12.22 -1.28
C GLY A 223 -12.91 -11.23 -0.67
N PHE A 224 -12.77 -11.24 0.66
CA PHE A 224 -11.77 -10.40 1.35
C PHE A 224 -10.33 -10.70 0.93
N GLN A 225 -10.01 -11.94 0.53
CA GLN A 225 -8.69 -12.31 0.02
C GLN A 225 -8.34 -11.61 -1.30
N GLU A 226 -9.34 -11.28 -2.11
CA GLU A 226 -9.14 -10.55 -3.36
C GLU A 226 -9.04 -9.04 -3.12
N PHE A 227 -9.50 -8.54 -1.97
CA PHE A 227 -9.46 -7.14 -1.59
C PHE A 227 -8.08 -6.73 -1.07
N ASN A 228 -7.08 -6.77 -1.96
CA ASN A 228 -5.68 -6.47 -1.66
C ASN A 228 -5.12 -5.40 -2.62
N PRO A 229 -3.98 -4.75 -2.28
CA PRO A 229 -3.40 -3.67 -3.08
C PRO A 229 -3.19 -4.03 -4.55
N GLU A 230 -2.72 -5.25 -4.84
CA GLU A 230 -2.33 -5.64 -6.19
C GLU A 230 -3.52 -5.78 -7.12
N ILE A 231 -4.58 -6.46 -6.67
CA ILE A 231 -5.81 -6.58 -7.45
C ILE A 231 -6.50 -5.21 -7.56
N MET A 232 -6.50 -4.39 -6.52
CA MET A 232 -7.07 -3.04 -6.59
C MET A 232 -6.40 -2.17 -7.66
N LYS A 233 -5.06 -2.10 -7.66
CA LYS A 233 -4.30 -1.33 -8.66
C LYS A 233 -4.53 -1.86 -10.07
N HIS A 234 -4.51 -3.17 -10.24
CA HIS A 234 -4.76 -3.84 -11.51
C HIS A 234 -6.15 -3.47 -12.06
N GLU A 235 -7.20 -3.66 -11.25
CA GLU A 235 -8.57 -3.41 -11.68
C GLU A 235 -8.85 -1.93 -11.92
N LEU A 236 -8.21 -1.03 -11.17
CA LEU A 236 -8.26 0.41 -11.44
C LEU A 236 -7.65 0.75 -12.80
N CYS A 237 -6.58 0.07 -13.22
CA CYS A 237 -5.88 0.34 -14.48
C CYS A 237 -6.83 0.17 -15.69
N HIS A 238 -7.76 -0.78 -15.63
CA HIS A 238 -8.76 -1.01 -16.67
C HIS A 238 -9.62 0.23 -16.95
N ARG A 239 -9.68 1.24 -16.06
CA ARG A 239 -10.35 2.51 -16.40
C ARG A 239 -9.73 3.20 -17.64
N TRP A 240 -8.42 3.09 -17.79
CA TRP A 240 -7.66 3.85 -18.78
C TRP A 240 -7.03 2.97 -19.85
N ALA A 241 -6.58 1.78 -19.47
CA ALA A 241 -5.63 1.02 -20.26
C ALA A 241 -6.25 -0.13 -21.07
N ASN A 242 -5.49 -0.52 -22.11
CA ASN A 242 -5.74 -1.62 -23.04
C ASN A 242 -7.06 -1.59 -23.86
N TYR A 243 -7.40 -0.44 -24.43
CA TYR A 243 -8.46 -0.32 -25.45
C TYR A 243 -7.93 -0.01 -26.86
N MET A 244 -6.60 0.03 -27.04
CA MET A 244 -5.97 0.44 -28.29
C MET A 244 -5.83 -0.68 -29.31
N ARG A 245 -5.59 -1.91 -28.86
CA ARG A 245 -5.39 -3.07 -29.75
C ARG A 245 -5.69 -4.38 -29.06
N SER A 246 -5.93 -5.40 -29.87
CA SER A 246 -5.82 -6.79 -29.45
C SER A 246 -4.36 -7.13 -29.12
N THR A 247 -4.18 -7.86 -28.04
CA THR A 247 -2.92 -8.45 -27.58
C THR A 247 -3.13 -9.95 -27.40
N TYR A 248 -2.04 -10.70 -27.31
CA TYR A 248 -2.10 -12.16 -27.36
C TYR A 248 -1.26 -12.79 -26.26
N GLN A 249 -1.66 -14.00 -25.85
CA GLN A 249 -0.89 -14.84 -24.95
C GLN A 249 -0.86 -16.29 -25.44
N LEU A 250 0.19 -17.02 -25.06
CA LEU A 250 0.25 -18.46 -25.23
C LEU A 250 -0.31 -19.16 -24.01
N ILE A 251 -1.35 -19.98 -24.21
CA ILE A 251 -1.78 -20.96 -23.22
C ILE A 251 -1.47 -22.35 -23.74
N SER A 252 -0.59 -23.04 -23.03
CA SER A 252 0.02 -24.32 -23.46
C SER A 252 0.71 -24.18 -24.82
N ASN A 253 0.00 -24.48 -25.92
CA ASN A 253 0.51 -24.41 -27.29
C ASN A 253 -0.43 -23.67 -28.25
N VAL A 254 -1.42 -22.95 -27.72
CA VAL A 254 -2.41 -22.22 -28.49
C VAL A 254 -2.32 -20.74 -28.14
N GLU A 255 -2.29 -19.90 -29.17
CA GLU A 255 -2.40 -18.45 -29.01
C GLU A 255 -3.86 -18.05 -28.76
N TYR A 256 -4.06 -17.23 -27.75
CA TYR A 256 -5.35 -16.63 -27.41
C TYR A 256 -5.24 -15.12 -27.46
N GLU A 257 -6.21 -14.48 -28.11
CA GLU A 257 -6.44 -13.05 -27.93
C GLU A 257 -6.91 -12.79 -26.51
N ILE A 258 -6.26 -11.85 -25.83
CA ILE A 258 -6.68 -11.39 -24.52
C ILE A 258 -7.23 -9.98 -24.60
N HIS A 259 -8.38 -9.82 -23.98
CA HIS A 259 -9.03 -8.53 -23.87
C HIS A 259 -8.54 -7.87 -22.59
N ALA A 260 -8.42 -6.54 -22.62
CA ALA A 260 -8.06 -5.71 -21.47
C ALA A 260 -6.68 -5.98 -20.81
N HIS A 261 -5.79 -6.81 -21.37
CA HIS A 261 -4.42 -7.03 -20.87
C HIS A 261 -3.32 -6.77 -21.91
N TRP A 262 -2.08 -6.56 -21.47
CA TRP A 262 -0.94 -6.28 -22.37
C TRP A 262 -0.30 -7.53 -22.98
N GLY A 263 -0.52 -8.71 -22.42
CA GLY A 263 -0.13 -10.00 -22.98
C GLY A 263 1.37 -10.08 -23.27
N PHE A 264 1.73 -10.69 -24.40
CA PHE A 264 3.10 -10.74 -24.88
C PHE A 264 3.46 -9.39 -25.51
N SER A 265 3.84 -8.45 -24.64
CA SER A 265 4.36 -7.15 -25.00
C SER A 265 5.38 -6.68 -23.96
N ASP A 266 6.15 -5.67 -24.33
CA ASP A 266 7.12 -5.07 -23.43
C ASP A 266 6.62 -3.84 -22.66
N VAL A 267 5.29 -3.68 -22.56
CA VAL A 267 4.66 -2.59 -21.78
C VAL A 267 5.05 -2.69 -20.31
N ASN A 268 5.07 -3.90 -19.75
CA ASN A 268 5.50 -4.22 -18.38
C ASN A 268 4.82 -3.38 -17.29
N GLY A 269 3.49 -3.33 -17.33
CA GLY A 269 2.67 -2.54 -16.42
C GLY A 269 1.78 -3.38 -15.50
N MET A 270 0.77 -2.72 -14.94
CA MET A 270 -0.27 -3.34 -14.11
C MET A 270 -1.05 -4.42 -14.85
N LEU A 271 -1.30 -4.23 -16.15
CA LEU A 271 -2.07 -5.16 -16.97
C LEU A 271 -1.20 -6.20 -17.71
N GLY A 272 0.06 -6.36 -17.29
CA GLY A 272 0.97 -7.39 -17.79
C GLY A 272 2.07 -6.87 -18.72
N GLY A 273 2.63 -7.78 -19.50
CA GLY A 273 3.86 -7.57 -20.28
C GLY A 273 5.15 -7.83 -19.47
N PHE A 274 6.29 -7.72 -20.13
CA PHE A 274 7.61 -8.06 -19.59
C PHE A 274 8.64 -6.95 -19.80
N ASP A 275 9.63 -6.87 -18.92
CA ASP A 275 10.70 -5.87 -19.02
C ASP A 275 11.51 -6.05 -20.31
N ARG A 276 11.42 -5.07 -21.20
CA ARG A 276 12.14 -5.03 -22.48
C ARG A 276 13.65 -5.21 -22.35
N THR A 277 14.26 -4.75 -21.25
CA THR A 277 15.71 -4.82 -21.07
C THR A 277 16.20 -6.26 -20.88
N THR A 278 15.27 -7.15 -20.50
CA THR A 278 15.53 -8.57 -20.30
C THR A 278 15.27 -9.41 -21.56
N VAL A 279 14.60 -8.85 -22.57
CA VAL A 279 14.20 -9.58 -23.77
C VAL A 279 15.40 -9.80 -24.69
N ARG A 280 15.55 -11.04 -25.18
CA ARG A 280 16.56 -11.44 -26.16
C ARG A 280 15.85 -11.96 -27.41
N ALA A 281 16.24 -11.47 -28.58
CA ALA A 281 15.78 -11.98 -29.87
C ALA A 281 16.85 -12.88 -30.51
N ASN A 282 16.47 -13.54 -31.61
CA ASN A 282 17.35 -14.37 -32.43
C ASN A 282 17.96 -15.57 -31.67
N ILE A 283 17.16 -16.21 -30.81
CA ILE A 283 17.60 -17.37 -30.03
C ILE A 283 18.02 -18.49 -30.99
N ALA A 284 19.20 -19.06 -30.76
CA ALA A 284 19.81 -20.07 -31.62
C ALA A 284 19.95 -19.69 -33.11
N GLY A 285 19.99 -18.38 -33.42
CA GLY A 285 20.09 -17.89 -34.80
C GLY A 285 18.76 -17.91 -35.57
N ASN A 286 17.64 -18.17 -34.89
CA ASN A 286 16.31 -18.07 -35.48
C ASN A 286 15.70 -16.70 -35.16
N PRO A 287 15.45 -15.83 -36.17
CA PRO A 287 14.95 -14.47 -35.95
C PRO A 287 13.53 -14.43 -35.35
N MET A 288 12.79 -15.54 -35.37
CA MET A 288 11.44 -15.65 -34.82
C MET A 288 11.44 -16.10 -33.36
N TRP A 289 12.60 -16.46 -32.79
CA TRP A 289 12.71 -16.98 -31.45
C TRP A 289 13.18 -15.91 -30.47
N TYR A 290 12.46 -15.81 -29.35
CA TYR A 290 12.63 -14.81 -28.31
C TYR A 290 12.78 -15.48 -26.95
N HIS A 291 13.40 -14.76 -26.03
CA HIS A 291 13.48 -15.13 -24.62
C HIS A 291 13.14 -13.90 -23.78
N ALA A 292 12.12 -14.01 -22.95
CA ALA A 292 11.74 -13.02 -21.96
C ALA A 292 11.68 -13.72 -20.59
N PRO A 293 12.77 -13.67 -19.79
CA PRO A 293 12.96 -14.52 -18.62
C PRO A 293 11.95 -14.29 -17.51
N ASN A 294 11.26 -13.15 -17.51
CA ASN A 294 10.25 -12.84 -16.52
C ASN A 294 8.90 -13.51 -16.83
N ILE A 295 8.67 -14.03 -18.04
CA ILE A 295 7.43 -14.77 -18.33
C ILE A 295 7.39 -16.03 -17.47
N ASN A 296 6.56 -16.03 -16.44
CA ASN A 296 6.32 -17.22 -15.64
C ASN A 296 5.40 -18.13 -16.46
N GLY A 297 5.91 -19.23 -17.00
CA GLY A 297 5.10 -20.14 -17.79
C GLY A 297 4.17 -20.96 -16.89
N CYS A 298 2.94 -20.49 -16.67
CA CYS A 298 1.92 -21.28 -15.99
C CYS A 298 0.90 -21.85 -16.98
N GLU A 299 0.69 -23.16 -17.00
CA GLU A 299 -0.27 -23.85 -17.90
C GLU A 299 -1.76 -23.55 -17.62
N LEU A 300 -2.07 -22.56 -16.77
CA LEU A 300 -3.41 -22.16 -16.36
C LEU A 300 -3.75 -20.75 -16.89
N TRP A 301 -5.03 -20.53 -17.18
CA TRP A 301 -5.59 -19.25 -17.67
C TRP A 301 -5.18 -18.03 -16.83
N GLU A 302 -4.97 -18.24 -15.52
CA GLU A 302 -4.67 -17.20 -14.53
C GLU A 302 -3.22 -16.70 -14.55
N ALA A 303 -2.30 -17.34 -15.29
CA ALA A 303 -0.87 -17.05 -15.14
C ALA A 303 0.01 -17.17 -16.40
N GLN A 304 -0.49 -16.82 -17.58
CA GLN A 304 0.36 -16.65 -18.77
C GLN A 304 0.12 -15.29 -19.43
N GLY A 305 0.79 -14.24 -18.98
CA GLY A 305 0.82 -12.93 -19.65
C GLY A 305 -0.28 -11.94 -19.27
N ALA A 306 -1.37 -12.38 -18.63
CA ALA A 306 -2.37 -11.50 -18.01
C ALA A 306 -1.88 -10.88 -16.68
N THR A 307 -1.01 -11.58 -15.96
CA THR A 307 -0.64 -11.35 -14.56
C THR A 307 0.85 -11.55 -14.35
N MET A 308 1.64 -10.94 -15.22
CA MET A 308 3.09 -10.88 -15.02
C MET A 308 3.40 -10.08 -13.75
N GLY A 309 3.49 -10.77 -12.60
CA GLY A 309 3.93 -10.28 -11.29
C GLY A 309 3.33 -8.95 -10.89
N ILE A 310 2.02 -8.89 -10.61
CA ILE A 310 1.37 -7.66 -10.11
C ILE A 310 2.03 -7.17 -8.81
N GLU A 311 2.56 -8.09 -8.01
CA GLU A 311 3.33 -7.84 -6.78
C GLU A 311 4.36 -6.71 -6.97
N ASP A 312 4.25 -5.66 -6.15
CA ASP A 312 5.19 -4.53 -6.08
C ASP A 312 5.43 -3.77 -7.38
N LYS A 313 4.49 -3.83 -8.34
CA LYS A 313 4.63 -3.09 -9.59
C LYS A 313 4.22 -1.63 -9.47
N ILE A 314 4.90 -0.81 -10.27
CA ILE A 314 4.46 0.53 -10.65
C ILE A 314 3.68 0.44 -11.97
N TYR A 315 2.81 1.43 -12.23
CA TYR A 315 2.20 1.58 -13.54
C TYR A 315 3.27 1.86 -14.60
N ALA A 316 3.15 1.22 -15.76
CA ALA A 316 4.09 1.44 -16.86
C ALA A 316 3.95 2.87 -17.42
N PRO A 317 4.98 3.45 -18.06
CA PRO A 317 4.88 4.77 -18.68
C PRO A 317 3.69 4.92 -19.64
N LEU A 318 3.39 3.89 -20.45
CA LEU A 318 2.21 3.91 -21.32
C LEU A 318 0.91 4.00 -20.49
N GLU A 319 0.79 3.23 -19.42
CA GLU A 319 -0.38 3.29 -18.52
C GLU A 319 -0.48 4.65 -17.84
N LEU A 320 0.61 5.19 -17.31
CA LEU A 320 0.66 6.52 -16.69
C LEU A 320 0.25 7.62 -17.68
N TYR A 321 0.64 7.53 -18.95
CA TYR A 321 0.20 8.47 -19.98
C TYR A 321 -1.31 8.35 -20.26
N LEU A 322 -1.84 7.13 -20.35
CA LEU A 322 -3.28 6.90 -20.52
C LEU A 322 -4.08 7.41 -19.32
N MET A 323 -3.55 7.22 -18.11
CA MET A 323 -4.07 7.83 -16.87
C MET A 323 -4.00 9.35 -16.90
N GLY A 324 -3.12 9.95 -17.71
CA GLY A 324 -2.90 11.40 -17.80
C GLY A 324 -1.87 11.94 -16.83
N LEU A 325 -1.09 11.07 -16.20
CA LEU A 325 -0.16 11.39 -15.10
C LEU A 325 1.25 11.76 -15.58
N ILE A 326 1.59 11.48 -16.84
CA ILE A 326 2.84 11.89 -17.48
C ILE A 326 2.58 12.44 -18.89
N PRO A 327 3.47 13.29 -19.44
CA PRO A 327 3.35 13.75 -20.81
C PRO A 327 3.75 12.66 -21.81
N ALA A 328 3.38 12.83 -23.08
CA ALA A 328 3.60 11.85 -24.14
C ALA A 328 5.09 11.55 -24.37
N GLU A 329 5.96 12.56 -24.26
CA GLU A 329 7.41 12.41 -24.47
C GLU A 329 8.11 11.47 -23.48
N ASP A 330 7.49 11.20 -22.33
CA ASP A 330 8.03 10.27 -21.32
C ASP A 330 7.63 8.82 -21.60
N VAL A 331 6.80 8.56 -22.61
CA VAL A 331 6.39 7.21 -23.01
C VAL A 331 7.41 6.66 -24.02
N PRO A 332 8.18 5.63 -23.65
CA PRO A 332 9.06 4.97 -24.60
C PRO A 332 8.24 4.18 -25.62
N ASP A 333 8.86 3.81 -26.74
CA ASP A 333 8.22 2.89 -27.69
C ASP A 333 7.73 1.63 -26.99
N VAL A 334 6.72 0.95 -27.49
CA VAL A 334 6.20 -0.32 -26.96
C VAL A 334 6.14 -1.36 -28.08
N THR A 335 6.50 -2.60 -27.77
CA THR A 335 6.60 -3.70 -28.72
C THR A 335 5.59 -4.78 -28.37
N PHE A 336 4.82 -5.21 -29.36
CA PHE A 336 3.82 -6.25 -29.26
C PHE A 336 4.20 -7.44 -30.13
N TYR A 337 3.90 -8.64 -29.65
CA TYR A 337 4.20 -9.91 -30.31
C TYR A 337 2.89 -10.65 -30.61
N SER A 338 2.79 -11.24 -31.80
CA SER A 338 1.63 -12.03 -32.24
C SER A 338 2.02 -13.16 -33.18
N GLY A 339 1.08 -14.06 -33.46
CA GLY A 339 1.37 -15.34 -34.11
C GLY A 339 2.28 -16.18 -33.20
N LEU A 340 1.94 -16.21 -31.91
CA LEU A 340 2.77 -16.82 -30.89
C LEU A 340 2.75 -18.35 -31.03
N SER A 341 3.89 -19.00 -30.76
CA SER A 341 4.00 -20.45 -30.66
C SER A 341 5.09 -20.90 -29.69
N VAL A 342 4.98 -22.13 -29.20
CA VAL A 342 6.06 -22.77 -28.42
C VAL A 342 7.20 -23.12 -29.36
N ILE A 343 8.43 -22.86 -28.92
CA ILE A 343 9.62 -23.29 -29.67
C ILE A 343 9.69 -24.83 -29.65
N PRO A 344 9.78 -25.52 -30.82
CA PRO A 344 9.84 -26.97 -30.90
C PRO A 344 11.25 -27.51 -30.55
N ASN A 345 11.81 -27.08 -29.42
CA ASN A 345 13.10 -27.49 -28.91
C ASN A 345 13.08 -27.44 -27.37
N ALA A 346 13.30 -28.59 -26.73
CA ALA A 346 13.24 -28.73 -25.28
C ALA A 346 14.31 -27.92 -24.52
N SER A 347 15.35 -27.43 -25.20
CA SER A 347 16.33 -26.50 -24.60
C SER A 347 15.81 -25.07 -24.43
N TYR A 348 14.66 -24.75 -25.03
CA TYR A 348 14.04 -23.42 -24.99
C TYR A 348 12.56 -23.54 -24.62
N PRO A 349 12.24 -23.98 -23.39
CA PRO A 349 10.85 -24.19 -22.96
C PRO A 349 10.14 -22.86 -22.66
N LEU A 350 8.83 -22.80 -22.93
CA LEU A 350 8.00 -21.65 -22.58
C LEU A 350 8.02 -21.35 -21.07
N ALA A 351 8.17 -22.39 -20.23
CA ALA A 351 8.30 -22.27 -18.78
C ALA A 351 9.47 -21.36 -18.34
N ASP A 352 10.54 -21.31 -19.13
CA ASP A 352 11.71 -20.45 -18.88
C ASP A 352 11.63 -19.12 -19.66
N GLY A 353 10.45 -18.81 -20.22
CA GLY A 353 10.19 -17.58 -20.97
C GLY A 353 10.60 -17.62 -22.45
N TYR A 354 10.80 -18.81 -23.02
CA TYR A 354 11.17 -18.95 -24.44
C TYR A 354 9.95 -19.04 -25.37
N PHE A 355 9.97 -18.11 -26.32
CA PHE A 355 8.99 -17.74 -27.31
C PHE A 355 9.23 -17.96 -28.79
N ALA A 356 8.24 -18.34 -29.61
CA ALA A 356 8.26 -17.95 -31.01
C ALA A 356 7.12 -16.96 -31.31
N ALA A 357 7.36 -15.99 -32.18
CA ALA A 357 6.35 -15.02 -32.64
C ALA A 357 6.50 -14.77 -34.14
N GLU A 358 5.40 -14.84 -34.90
CA GLU A 358 5.37 -14.59 -36.35
C GLU A 358 5.47 -13.11 -36.71
N ALA A 359 4.95 -12.24 -35.85
CA ALA A 359 4.95 -10.80 -36.04
C ALA A 359 5.40 -10.06 -34.78
N VAL A 360 6.15 -8.98 -35.00
CA VAL A 360 6.61 -8.06 -33.97
C VAL A 360 6.35 -6.64 -34.45
N GLU A 361 5.61 -5.87 -33.67
CA GLU A 361 5.24 -4.50 -33.98
C GLU A 361 5.67 -3.57 -32.86
N THR A 362 6.52 -2.58 -33.18
CA THR A 362 6.91 -1.52 -32.26
C THR A 362 6.17 -0.24 -32.59
N TRP A 363 5.50 0.34 -31.61
CA TRP A 363 4.76 1.60 -31.72
C TRP A 363 5.42 2.66 -30.84
N SER A 364 5.74 3.79 -31.44
CA SER A 364 6.06 5.00 -30.68
C SER A 364 4.79 5.64 -30.13
N ILE A 365 4.94 6.55 -29.17
CA ILE A 365 3.81 7.36 -28.70
C ILE A 365 3.19 8.19 -29.84
N GLY A 366 3.99 8.63 -30.82
CA GLY A 366 3.50 9.33 -32.00
C GLY A 366 2.62 8.45 -32.88
N ASP A 367 2.93 7.17 -33.02
CA ASP A 367 2.10 6.21 -33.74
C ASP A 367 0.77 5.96 -33.01
N ILE A 368 0.80 5.85 -31.68
CA ILE A 368 -0.39 5.71 -30.84
C ILE A 368 -1.31 6.93 -31.01
N ILE A 369 -0.77 8.14 -30.84
CA ILE A 369 -1.52 9.39 -31.01
C ILE A 369 -2.10 9.52 -32.43
N SER A 370 -1.34 9.13 -33.45
CA SER A 370 -1.80 9.19 -34.84
C SER A 370 -2.97 8.25 -35.12
N ARG A 371 -3.07 7.13 -34.40
CA ARG A 371 -4.14 6.13 -34.57
C ARG A 371 -5.37 6.43 -33.74
N PHE A 372 -5.21 6.84 -32.48
CA PHE A 372 -6.30 6.93 -31.51
C PHE A 372 -6.63 8.36 -31.07
N GLY A 373 -5.86 9.34 -31.53
CA GLY A 373 -5.89 10.71 -31.02
C GLY A 373 -5.02 10.90 -29.79
N ALA A 374 -4.71 12.15 -29.47
CA ALA A 374 -4.02 12.49 -28.23
C ALA A 374 -4.94 12.26 -27.03
N ARG A 375 -4.36 11.88 -25.88
CA ARG A 375 -5.11 11.75 -24.62
C ARG A 375 -5.66 13.13 -24.24
N ASN A 376 -6.98 13.23 -24.03
CA ASN A 376 -7.65 14.46 -23.62
C ASN A 376 -8.66 14.17 -22.48
N PRO A 377 -8.66 14.93 -21.36
CA PRO A 377 -7.75 16.03 -20.97
C PRO A 377 -6.24 15.69 -21.03
N ALA A 378 -5.34 16.60 -21.38
CA ALA A 378 -3.91 16.26 -21.43
C ALA A 378 -3.19 16.52 -20.09
N TYR A 379 -2.11 15.79 -19.80
CA TYR A 379 -1.19 16.15 -18.71
C TYR A 379 -0.74 17.62 -18.83
N PRO A 380 -0.59 18.37 -17.72
CA PRO A 380 -0.87 18.00 -16.33
C PRO A 380 -2.30 18.30 -15.87
N ASN A 381 -3.19 18.70 -16.78
CA ASN A 381 -4.54 19.18 -16.45
C ASN A 381 -5.54 18.01 -16.41
N THR A 382 -5.23 16.98 -15.63
CA THR A 382 -6.06 15.79 -15.49
C THR A 382 -6.40 15.56 -14.03
N GLN A 383 -7.51 14.86 -13.78
CA GLN A 383 -7.78 14.35 -12.44
C GLN A 383 -6.67 13.39 -12.02
N ASN A 384 -6.25 13.50 -10.77
CA ASN A 384 -5.24 12.66 -10.14
C ASN A 384 -5.60 12.26 -8.71
N GLU A 385 -6.77 12.69 -8.22
CA GLU A 385 -7.33 12.25 -6.95
C GLU A 385 -8.66 11.55 -7.24
N PHE A 386 -8.82 10.31 -6.76
CA PHE A 386 -9.99 9.48 -7.07
C PHE A 386 -10.70 9.04 -5.79
N ARG A 387 -11.97 9.40 -5.66
CA ARG A 387 -12.80 9.03 -4.52
C ARG A 387 -13.37 7.64 -4.68
N ILE A 388 -13.20 6.83 -3.64
CA ILE A 388 -13.70 5.46 -3.62
C ILE A 388 -14.76 5.27 -2.54
N LEU A 389 -15.87 4.62 -2.90
CA LEU A 389 -16.84 4.09 -1.95
C LEU A 389 -16.65 2.58 -1.87
N THR A 390 -16.44 2.06 -0.66
CA THR A 390 -16.33 0.61 -0.45
C THR A 390 -17.59 0.05 0.19
N VAL A 391 -18.08 -1.05 -0.40
CA VAL A 391 -19.33 -1.69 -0.04
C VAL A 391 -19.11 -3.18 0.20
N ILE A 392 -19.30 -3.62 1.44
CA ILE A 392 -19.33 -5.04 1.78
C ILE A 392 -20.70 -5.60 1.37
N LEU A 393 -20.68 -6.63 0.53
CA LEU A 393 -21.87 -7.31 0.04
C LEU A 393 -22.08 -8.61 0.82
N THR A 394 -23.20 -8.67 1.54
CA THR A 394 -23.66 -9.85 2.28
C THR A 394 -24.78 -10.56 1.54
N GLU A 395 -25.05 -11.83 1.84
CA GLU A 395 -26.20 -12.52 1.22
C GLU A 395 -27.51 -11.87 1.68
N GLU A 396 -27.66 -11.61 2.97
CA GLU A 396 -28.86 -11.03 3.60
C GLU A 396 -28.52 -9.69 4.28
N PRO A 397 -29.48 -8.76 4.44
CA PRO A 397 -29.21 -7.44 4.99
C PRO A 397 -28.81 -7.52 6.47
N ARG A 398 -27.62 -7.00 6.79
CA ARG A 398 -27.14 -6.85 8.17
C ARG A 398 -26.09 -5.75 8.29
N ALA A 399 -25.89 -5.29 9.52
CA ALA A 399 -24.80 -4.39 9.86
C ALA A 399 -23.42 -5.02 9.60
N ILE A 400 -22.44 -4.16 9.36
CA ILE A 400 -21.02 -4.52 9.23
C ILE A 400 -20.53 -5.09 10.57
N GLN A 401 -19.75 -6.17 10.51
CA GLN A 401 -19.07 -6.72 11.69
C GLN A 401 -17.67 -6.12 11.82
N ASP A 402 -17.16 -6.00 13.05
CA ASP A 402 -15.91 -5.29 13.32
C ASP A 402 -14.70 -5.93 12.61
N ASP A 403 -14.65 -7.26 12.54
CA ASP A 403 -13.60 -8.00 11.83
C ASP A 403 -13.65 -7.78 10.32
N GLU A 404 -14.85 -7.71 9.74
CA GLU A 404 -15.07 -7.41 8.32
C GLU A 404 -14.65 -5.97 7.98
N TRP A 405 -14.98 -5.03 8.87
CA TRP A 405 -14.54 -3.65 8.75
C TRP A 405 -13.03 -3.53 8.87
N GLU A 406 -12.41 -4.15 9.86
CA GLU A 406 -10.97 -4.04 10.11
C GLU A 406 -10.16 -4.53 8.90
N LEU A 407 -10.55 -5.68 8.33
CA LEU A 407 -9.93 -6.21 7.10
C LEU A 407 -10.00 -5.22 5.94
N VAL A 408 -11.17 -4.64 5.69
CA VAL A 408 -11.39 -3.70 4.59
C VAL A 408 -10.69 -2.35 4.86
N ASN A 409 -10.85 -1.81 6.07
CA ASN A 409 -10.32 -0.51 6.45
C ASN A 409 -8.80 -0.49 6.45
N ASN A 410 -8.13 -1.55 6.91
CA ASN A 410 -6.67 -1.64 6.86
C ASN A 410 -6.14 -1.55 5.42
N MET A 411 -6.79 -2.24 4.48
CA MET A 411 -6.41 -2.18 3.07
C MET A 411 -6.73 -0.83 2.43
N LEU A 412 -7.89 -0.24 2.77
CA LEU A 412 -8.27 1.09 2.29
C LEU A 412 -7.31 2.19 2.76
N LEU A 413 -6.92 2.18 4.03
CA LEU A 413 -5.98 3.14 4.58
C LEU A 413 -4.60 2.99 3.96
N LYS A 414 -4.13 1.75 3.76
CA LYS A 414 -2.90 1.50 3.00
C LYS A 414 -2.99 2.10 1.60
N MET A 415 -4.03 1.77 0.85
CA MET A 415 -4.19 2.19 -0.55
C MET A 415 -4.41 3.69 -0.74
N SER A 416 -4.98 4.38 0.25
CA SER A 416 -5.23 5.83 0.21
C SER A 416 -4.12 6.67 0.83
N TYR A 417 -3.08 6.05 1.39
CA TYR A 417 -1.95 6.79 1.96
C TYR A 417 -1.18 7.54 0.85
N ALA A 418 -1.07 8.87 1.01
CA ALA A 418 -0.44 9.76 0.05
C ALA A 418 1.04 10.00 0.38
N GLY A 419 1.83 8.92 0.39
CA GLY A 419 3.26 9.00 0.69
C GLY A 419 3.95 7.64 0.61
N PRO A 420 5.29 7.62 0.79
CA PRO A 420 6.01 6.38 0.94
C PRO A 420 5.63 5.73 2.27
N ASP A 421 5.32 4.44 2.26
CA ASP A 421 5.14 3.66 3.48
C ASP A 421 6.38 2.78 3.76
N ASP A 422 6.44 2.19 4.96
CA ASP A 422 7.54 1.31 5.38
C ASP A 422 7.27 -0.17 5.06
N ASP A 423 6.19 -0.46 4.33
CA ASP A 423 5.77 -1.80 3.96
C ASP A 423 6.38 -2.20 2.61
N ASP A 424 7.47 -2.96 2.67
CA ASP A 424 8.19 -3.44 1.49
C ASP A 424 7.48 -4.59 0.76
N SER A 425 6.27 -4.98 1.16
CA SER A 425 5.55 -6.15 0.62
C SER A 425 4.44 -5.85 -0.40
N SER A 426 4.00 -4.59 -0.53
CA SER A 426 3.08 -4.16 -1.61
C SER A 426 3.01 -2.63 -1.68
N LEU A 427 3.27 -2.06 -2.86
CA LEU A 427 3.14 -0.61 -3.08
C LEU A 427 1.70 -0.11 -2.90
N ASN A 428 1.52 1.03 -2.23
CA ASN A 428 0.25 1.75 -2.24
C ASN A 428 -0.03 2.45 -3.59
N PHE A 429 -1.22 3.03 -3.78
CA PHE A 429 -1.57 3.65 -5.06
C PHE A 429 -0.70 4.87 -5.41
N TRP A 430 -0.30 5.65 -4.40
CA TRP A 430 0.58 6.80 -4.60
C TRP A 430 1.96 6.35 -5.08
N GLU A 431 2.55 5.34 -4.44
CA GLU A 431 3.85 4.78 -4.84
C GLU A 431 3.80 4.12 -6.21
N ALA A 432 2.77 3.31 -6.47
CA ALA A 432 2.58 2.65 -7.76
C ALA A 432 2.47 3.66 -8.92
N THR A 433 1.91 4.85 -8.65
CA THR A 433 1.83 5.95 -9.62
C THR A 433 3.01 6.91 -9.57
N LEU A 434 4.10 6.56 -8.88
CA LEU A 434 5.30 7.39 -8.72
C LEU A 434 5.02 8.76 -8.10
N GLY A 435 4.09 8.78 -7.17
CA GLY A 435 3.63 9.94 -6.42
C GLY A 435 2.75 10.91 -7.18
N LYS A 436 2.10 10.45 -8.26
CA LYS A 436 1.35 11.31 -9.18
C LYS A 436 -0.15 11.31 -8.95
N ALA A 437 -0.69 10.29 -8.29
CA ALA A 437 -2.11 10.18 -8.00
C ALA A 437 -2.38 9.59 -6.61
N THR A 438 -3.59 9.80 -6.10
CA THR A 438 -4.03 9.31 -4.78
C THR A 438 -5.46 8.76 -4.87
N LEU A 439 -5.78 7.84 -3.96
CA LEU A 439 -7.16 7.45 -3.68
C LEU A 439 -7.64 8.23 -2.45
N ILE A 440 -8.87 8.72 -2.51
CA ILE A 440 -9.52 9.40 -1.40
C ILE A 440 -10.57 8.46 -0.82
N VAL A 441 -10.44 8.17 0.47
CA VAL A 441 -11.45 7.46 1.27
C VAL A 441 -12.08 8.49 2.20
N ASP A 442 -13.21 9.02 1.79
CA ASP A 442 -13.91 10.07 2.53
C ASP A 442 -14.66 9.52 3.75
N GLU A 443 -14.93 10.41 4.70
CA GLU A 443 -15.95 10.22 5.71
C GLU A 443 -17.34 10.37 5.03
N LEU A 444 -17.97 9.22 4.80
CA LEU A 444 -19.21 9.03 4.05
C LEU A 444 -20.39 9.86 4.57
N ASP A 445 -20.42 10.19 5.86
CA ASP A 445 -21.42 11.09 6.45
C ASP A 445 -21.38 12.50 5.85
N GLN A 446 -20.21 12.96 5.42
CA GLN A 446 -20.04 14.29 4.81
C GLN A 446 -20.67 14.37 3.41
N ILE A 447 -20.78 13.23 2.71
CA ILE A 447 -21.31 13.10 1.35
C ILE A 447 -22.71 12.46 1.30
N LEU A 448 -23.33 12.19 2.45
CA LEU A 448 -24.74 11.82 2.50
C LEU A 448 -25.62 12.96 1.96
N LYS A 449 -26.69 12.57 1.26
CA LYS A 449 -27.79 13.46 0.90
C LYS A 449 -28.61 13.76 2.16
N GLN A 450 -28.95 15.03 2.35
CA GLN A 450 -29.77 15.50 3.47
C GLN A 450 -31.25 15.15 3.29
#